data_AF-A0A5N5JHK1-F1
#
_entry.id   AF-A0A5N5JHK1-F1
#
_cell.length_a   1.000
_cell.length_b   1.000
_cell.length_c   1.000
_cell.angle_alpha   90.00
_cell.angle_beta   90.00
_cell.angle_gamma   90.00
#
_symmetry.space_group_name_H-M   'P 1'
#
loop_
_entity.id
_entity.type
_entity.pdbx_description
1 polymer ?
#
loop_
_entity_poly.entity_id
_entity_poly.type
_entity_poly.pdbx_seq_one_letter_code
_entity_poly.pdbx_strand_id
1 'polypeptide(L)'
;MMDTKVQELLTPLSYRLTQLQEHQGTLPVLVALSAVLLSYLIYNVAFATDIPHIKGLPEIPGAVPVFGHLLKLGEDHATSCEKWWRQYGHSAFQIKLGNTRAVVVNSFDDCKKMLLGNQNAVIDRPKLYTFHGVISSTQGFTIGSSPWDESCKKKRKAAGTALGRPALRNYFPMFDLESYCIVRDMRRDSGDGELEVDVRPYIQRYALNTTLTLCYGIRMDAVYDELLREILHVGSAISLLRSASENLQDYVPFLRYLPNNEKNARSKELRARRDAYLDLLLDKVRDMIKRGVDKPCIAAAILKDEESKLTGVEVSSICLSLVSGGFETIPGTLTSCIGSLSTPEGQAWQDRAYEDIKRYYPDVRDAWAASYVEEKIPYINAIVKEAGRYYTVSAMSLPRKTVTEVNWNGAIIPPKTMILINAQAGNHDVDHFGPDAATFDPERWLKKGVNTPAEAEISGLGHLSFGTGSRACSGQFIASRLLYTALVRILSSYKIVASETHPPNTDYVEYNQFKTALVAIPREFKVRLIPRDTSMTGMCLDAAEQRTKEHYKE
;
A
#
# COMPACT_ATOMS: atom_id res chain seq x y z
N MET A 1 -31.56 -10.90 -89.63
CA MET A 1 -30.52 -9.84 -89.57
C MET A 1 -30.41 -9.23 -88.16
N MET A 2 -30.49 -10.03 -87.09
CA MET A 2 -30.48 -9.49 -85.72
C MET A 2 -29.62 -10.32 -84.74
N ASP A 3 -28.68 -11.12 -85.25
CA ASP A 3 -27.78 -11.93 -84.40
C ASP A 3 -26.32 -11.46 -84.43
N THR A 4 -25.90 -10.69 -85.43
CA THR A 4 -24.48 -10.34 -85.59
C THR A 4 -24.02 -9.15 -84.74
N LYS A 5 -24.93 -8.30 -84.25
CA LYS A 5 -24.58 -7.13 -83.42
C LYS A 5 -24.41 -7.41 -81.93
N VAL A 6 -24.93 -8.53 -81.42
CA VAL A 6 -24.75 -8.93 -80.00
C VAL A 6 -23.40 -9.63 -79.81
N GLN A 7 -22.91 -10.33 -80.84
CA GLN A 7 -21.62 -11.01 -80.81
C GLN A 7 -20.42 -10.05 -80.82
N GLU A 8 -20.49 -8.90 -81.49
CA GLU A 8 -19.41 -7.90 -81.51
C GLU A 8 -19.27 -7.09 -80.21
N LEU A 9 -20.32 -7.05 -79.37
CA LEU A 9 -20.31 -6.35 -78.07
C LEU A 9 -19.78 -7.23 -76.91
N LEU A 10 -19.75 -8.56 -77.08
CA LEU A 10 -19.32 -9.52 -76.06
C LEU A 10 -17.83 -9.88 -76.15
N THR A 11 -17.19 -9.69 -77.31
CA THR A 11 -15.77 -9.94 -77.54
C THR A 11 -14.81 -9.09 -76.68
N PRO A 12 -15.08 -7.80 -76.41
CA PRO A 12 -14.23 -6.99 -75.53
C PRO A 12 -14.35 -7.38 -74.06
N LEU A 13 -15.49 -7.98 -73.65
CA LEU A 13 -15.76 -8.40 -72.29
C LEU A 13 -15.15 -9.77 -72.00
N SER A 14 -15.25 -10.70 -72.96
CA SER A 14 -14.58 -11.99 -72.87
C SER A 14 -13.06 -11.83 -72.88
N TYR A 15 -12.49 -10.96 -73.73
CA TYR A 15 -11.04 -10.66 -73.76
C TYR A 15 -10.51 -10.03 -72.46
N ARG A 16 -11.30 -9.13 -71.82
CA ARG A 16 -10.94 -8.57 -70.50
C ARG A 16 -11.06 -9.58 -69.36
N LEU A 17 -11.98 -10.54 -69.47
CA LEU A 17 -12.10 -11.67 -68.53
C LEU A 17 -10.98 -12.70 -68.71
N THR A 18 -10.48 -12.94 -69.94
CA THR A 18 -9.30 -13.78 -70.17
C THR A 18 -7.99 -13.12 -69.76
N GLN A 19 -7.84 -11.80 -69.89
CA GLN A 19 -6.67 -11.10 -69.32
C GLN A 19 -6.62 -11.12 -67.79
N LEU A 20 -7.78 -11.20 -67.11
CA LEU A 20 -7.83 -11.48 -65.67
C LEU A 20 -7.45 -12.94 -65.34
N GLN A 21 -7.64 -13.89 -66.27
CA GLN A 21 -7.20 -15.29 -66.13
C GLN A 21 -5.70 -15.50 -66.40
N GLU A 22 -5.04 -14.66 -67.20
CA GLU A 22 -3.56 -14.70 -67.39
C GLU A 22 -2.78 -14.26 -66.13
N HIS A 23 -3.48 -13.67 -65.16
CA HIS A 23 -2.97 -13.25 -63.86
C HIS A 23 -3.28 -14.24 -62.72
N GLN A 24 -3.46 -15.53 -63.04
CA GLN A 24 -3.62 -16.59 -62.03
C GLN A 24 -2.46 -16.66 -61.02
N GLY A 25 -1.26 -16.17 -61.37
CA GLY A 25 -0.12 -16.07 -60.44
C GLY A 25 -0.11 -14.81 -59.57
N THR A 26 -0.77 -13.71 -59.95
CA THR A 26 -0.67 -12.43 -59.21
C THR A 26 -1.67 -12.35 -58.06
N LEU A 27 -2.87 -12.93 -58.20
CA LEU A 27 -3.87 -12.93 -57.12
C LEU A 27 -3.40 -13.72 -55.86
N PRO A 28 -2.85 -14.94 -55.97
CA PRO A 28 -2.30 -15.65 -54.81
C PRO A 28 -1.14 -14.92 -54.15
N VAL A 29 -0.28 -14.27 -54.95
CA VAL A 29 0.85 -13.46 -54.45
C VAL A 29 0.34 -12.22 -53.69
N LEU A 30 -0.66 -11.52 -54.21
CA LEU A 30 -1.27 -10.37 -53.52
C LEU A 30 -1.97 -10.79 -52.22
N VAL A 31 -2.65 -11.94 -52.20
CA VAL A 31 -3.26 -12.50 -50.98
C VAL A 31 -2.17 -12.86 -49.96
N ALA A 32 -1.08 -13.52 -50.39
CA ALA A 32 0.03 -13.85 -49.51
C ALA A 32 0.73 -12.60 -48.94
N LEU A 33 1.00 -11.60 -49.78
CA LEU A 33 1.58 -10.32 -49.34
C LEU A 33 0.65 -9.57 -48.38
N SER A 34 -0.66 -9.57 -48.64
CA SER A 34 -1.66 -8.95 -47.76
C SER A 34 -1.74 -9.68 -46.42
N ALA A 35 -1.69 -11.02 -46.42
CA ALA A 35 -1.68 -11.82 -45.20
C ALA A 35 -0.39 -11.60 -44.39
N VAL A 36 0.77 -11.51 -45.03
CA VAL A 36 2.05 -11.17 -44.39
C VAL A 36 2.01 -9.77 -43.79
N LEU A 37 1.53 -8.78 -44.55
CA LEU A 37 1.39 -7.39 -44.08
C LEU A 37 0.42 -7.30 -42.91
N LEU A 38 -0.73 -7.98 -42.99
CA LEU A 38 -1.72 -8.02 -41.92
C LEU A 38 -1.15 -8.72 -40.68
N SER A 39 -0.43 -9.84 -40.84
CA SER A 39 0.21 -10.55 -39.73
C SER A 39 1.29 -9.70 -39.06
N TYR A 40 2.09 -8.99 -39.85
CA TYR A 40 3.10 -8.04 -39.37
C TYR A 40 2.46 -6.86 -38.63
N LEU A 41 1.35 -6.32 -39.15
CA LEU A 41 0.60 -5.25 -38.49
C LEU A 41 -0.01 -5.74 -37.17
N ILE A 42 -0.66 -6.90 -37.17
CA ILE A 42 -1.23 -7.53 -35.96
C ILE A 42 -0.14 -7.78 -34.93
N TYR A 43 1.02 -8.32 -35.34
CA TYR A 43 2.17 -8.52 -34.48
C TYR A 43 2.63 -7.19 -33.85
N ASN A 44 2.85 -6.16 -34.66
CA ASN A 44 3.29 -4.86 -34.16
C ASN A 44 2.29 -4.22 -33.21
N VAL A 45 1.00 -4.26 -33.54
CA VAL A 45 -0.08 -3.73 -32.68
C VAL A 45 -0.16 -4.52 -31.37
N ALA A 46 -0.03 -5.85 -31.43
CA ALA A 46 -0.10 -6.70 -30.25
C ALA A 46 1.09 -6.50 -29.29
N PHE A 47 2.25 -6.06 -29.78
CA PHE A 47 3.43 -5.78 -28.96
C PHE A 47 3.69 -4.29 -28.72
N ALA A 48 2.84 -3.41 -29.25
CA ALA A 48 2.94 -1.97 -29.10
C ALA A 48 2.68 -1.55 -27.66
N THR A 49 3.47 -0.58 -27.21
CA THR A 49 3.33 0.05 -25.89
C THR A 49 3.26 1.56 -26.05
N ASP A 50 2.67 2.24 -25.08
CA ASP A 50 2.60 3.69 -24.98
C ASP A 50 3.96 4.39 -25.08
N ILE A 51 5.00 3.76 -24.53
CA ILE A 51 6.39 4.18 -24.63
C ILE A 51 7.19 3.16 -25.46
N PRO A 52 7.97 3.58 -26.46
CA PRO A 52 8.88 2.69 -27.21
C PRO A 52 9.91 2.00 -26.30
N HIS A 53 10.60 0.98 -26.83
CA HIS A 53 11.67 0.30 -26.11
C HIS A 53 12.76 1.29 -25.67
N ILE A 54 13.11 1.26 -24.38
CA ILE A 54 14.09 2.16 -23.76
C ILE A 54 15.49 1.61 -24.00
N LYS A 55 16.27 2.25 -24.87
CA LYS A 55 17.64 1.82 -25.17
C LYS A 55 18.53 1.90 -23.92
N GLY A 56 19.39 0.90 -23.73
CA GLY A 56 20.32 0.83 -22.60
C GLY A 56 19.71 0.30 -21.30
N LEU A 57 18.42 -0.03 -21.26
CA LEU A 57 17.77 -0.67 -20.13
C LEU A 57 17.33 -2.09 -20.53
N PRO A 58 17.71 -3.15 -19.80
CA PRO A 58 17.37 -4.52 -20.18
C PRO A 58 15.86 -4.75 -20.13
N GLU A 59 15.32 -5.42 -21.15
CA GLU A 59 13.91 -5.86 -21.17
C GLU A 59 13.84 -7.33 -20.78
N ILE A 60 12.92 -7.67 -19.87
CA ILE A 60 12.70 -9.07 -19.50
C ILE A 60 12.22 -9.85 -20.74
N PRO A 61 12.73 -11.06 -21.01
CA PRO A 61 12.27 -11.85 -22.14
C PRO A 61 10.95 -12.58 -21.85
N GLY A 62 10.24 -12.94 -22.92
CA GLY A 62 9.00 -13.72 -22.84
C GLY A 62 7.73 -12.89 -22.72
N ALA A 63 7.73 -11.66 -23.24
CA ALA A 63 6.49 -10.92 -23.48
C ALA A 63 5.59 -11.72 -24.44
N VAL A 64 4.30 -11.84 -24.12
CA VAL A 64 3.30 -12.45 -25.01
C VAL A 64 2.48 -11.37 -25.73
N PRO A 65 1.91 -11.67 -26.91
CA PRO A 65 1.06 -10.73 -27.64
C PRO A 65 -0.07 -10.18 -26.75
N VAL A 66 -0.32 -8.88 -26.84
CA VAL A 66 -1.38 -8.13 -26.15
C VAL A 66 -1.23 -7.98 -24.62
N PHE A 67 -0.78 -9.02 -23.91
CA PHE A 67 -0.63 -9.00 -22.44
C PHE A 67 0.78 -8.60 -21.98
N GLY A 68 1.79 -8.66 -22.85
CA GLY A 68 3.16 -8.41 -22.47
C GLY A 68 3.63 -9.41 -21.41
N HIS A 69 4.06 -8.92 -20.25
CA HIS A 69 4.55 -9.70 -19.12
C HIS A 69 3.49 -9.96 -18.05
N LEU A 70 2.25 -9.46 -18.20
CA LEU A 70 1.22 -9.58 -17.15
C LEU A 70 1.01 -11.02 -16.69
N LEU A 71 0.90 -11.96 -17.64
CA LEU A 71 0.70 -13.38 -17.32
C LEU A 71 1.91 -14.02 -16.65
N LYS A 72 3.12 -13.54 -16.94
CA LYS A 72 4.37 -14.04 -16.37
C LYS A 72 4.68 -13.43 -15.00
N LEU A 73 4.18 -12.22 -14.75
CA LEU A 73 4.29 -11.53 -13.46
C LEU A 73 3.52 -12.30 -12.38
N GLY A 74 2.43 -12.96 -12.76
CA GLY A 74 1.63 -13.82 -11.88
C GLY A 74 0.93 -13.02 -10.78
N GLU A 75 0.64 -13.68 -9.66
CA GLU A 75 -0.06 -13.07 -8.52
C GLU A 75 0.88 -12.44 -7.48
N ASP A 76 2.16 -12.82 -7.51
CA ASP A 76 3.19 -12.34 -6.59
C ASP A 76 4.21 -11.47 -7.34
N HIS A 77 3.79 -10.26 -7.66
CA HIS A 77 4.55 -9.36 -8.52
C HIS A 77 5.93 -9.00 -7.95
N ALA A 78 6.02 -8.78 -6.63
CA ALA A 78 7.26 -8.41 -5.96
C ALA A 78 8.30 -9.55 -6.04
N THR A 79 7.90 -10.76 -5.67
CA THR A 79 8.78 -11.93 -5.75
C THR A 79 9.15 -12.27 -7.20
N SER A 80 8.22 -12.15 -8.15
CA SER A 80 8.51 -12.34 -9.58
C SER A 80 9.56 -11.36 -10.10
N CYS A 81 9.44 -10.07 -9.74
CA CYS A 81 10.41 -9.06 -10.15
C CYS A 81 11.78 -9.26 -9.51
N GLU A 82 11.82 -9.67 -8.23
CA GLU A 82 13.06 -10.03 -7.55
C GLU A 82 13.75 -11.22 -8.21
N LYS A 83 12.99 -12.28 -8.54
CA LYS A 83 13.49 -13.44 -9.28
C LYS A 83 14.09 -13.05 -10.61
N TRP A 84 13.44 -12.16 -11.36
CA TRP A 84 14.00 -11.65 -12.62
C TRP A 84 15.28 -10.84 -12.39
N TRP A 85 15.33 -9.98 -11.38
CA TRP A 85 16.56 -9.29 -11.04
C TRP A 85 17.70 -10.28 -10.77
N ARG A 86 17.51 -11.25 -9.87
CA ARG A 86 18.56 -12.21 -9.50
C ARG A 86 18.95 -13.13 -10.68
N GLN A 87 17.99 -13.49 -11.54
CA GLN A 87 18.24 -14.30 -12.73
C GLN A 87 19.03 -13.55 -13.81
N TYR A 88 18.70 -12.29 -14.09
CA TYR A 88 19.31 -11.52 -15.20
C TYR A 88 20.44 -10.59 -14.75
N GLY A 89 20.70 -10.45 -13.45
CA GLY A 89 21.78 -9.64 -12.91
C GLY A 89 21.57 -8.13 -13.01
N HIS A 90 20.32 -7.68 -13.25
CA HIS A 90 19.98 -6.26 -13.39
C HIS A 90 18.87 -5.86 -12.42
N SER A 91 19.18 -5.01 -11.45
CA SER A 91 18.25 -4.50 -10.42
C SER A 91 17.18 -3.56 -10.97
N ALA A 92 17.49 -2.91 -12.09
CA ALA A 92 16.56 -2.07 -12.85
C ALA A 92 16.39 -2.62 -14.26
N PHE A 93 15.14 -2.84 -14.68
CA PHE A 93 14.79 -3.39 -15.99
C PHE A 93 13.44 -2.87 -16.46
N GLN A 94 13.17 -2.99 -17.76
CA GLN A 94 11.86 -2.64 -18.35
C GLN A 94 11.01 -3.88 -18.62
N ILE A 95 9.70 -3.73 -18.46
CA ILE A 95 8.68 -4.72 -18.78
C ILE A 95 7.54 -4.07 -19.57
N LYS A 96 6.75 -4.93 -20.21
CA LYS A 96 5.48 -4.58 -20.85
C LYS A 96 4.32 -5.05 -19.99
N LEU A 97 3.47 -4.16 -19.52
CA LEU A 97 2.19 -4.44 -18.91
C LEU A 97 1.12 -4.17 -19.97
N GLY A 98 0.73 -5.20 -20.74
CA GLY A 98 -0.12 -5.04 -21.92
C GLY A 98 0.38 -3.93 -22.85
N ASN A 99 -0.42 -2.87 -23.02
CA ASN A 99 -0.07 -1.71 -23.84
C ASN A 99 0.75 -0.63 -23.10
N THR A 100 1.22 -0.87 -21.88
CA THR A 100 2.01 0.08 -21.08
C THR A 100 3.41 -0.45 -20.84
N ARG A 101 4.44 0.38 -21.07
CA ARG A 101 5.81 0.06 -20.68
C ARG A 101 6.11 0.61 -19.29
N ALA A 102 6.71 -0.23 -18.45
CA ALA A 102 7.10 0.13 -17.10
C ALA A 102 8.57 -0.20 -16.85
N VAL A 103 9.22 0.57 -15.97
CA VAL A 103 10.55 0.29 -15.44
C VAL A 103 10.39 -0.18 -14.00
N VAL A 104 10.94 -1.35 -13.68
CA VAL A 104 10.96 -1.91 -12.32
C VAL A 104 12.34 -1.68 -11.72
N VAL A 105 12.39 -1.29 -10.44
CA VAL A 105 13.63 -1.10 -9.67
C VAL A 105 13.54 -1.93 -8.39
N ASN A 106 14.57 -2.74 -8.09
CA ASN A 106 14.51 -3.77 -7.05
C ASN A 106 15.51 -3.63 -5.90
N SER A 107 16.79 -3.32 -6.15
CA SER A 107 17.79 -3.21 -5.08
C SER A 107 17.52 -2.00 -4.18
N PHE A 108 17.98 -2.05 -2.92
CA PHE A 108 17.76 -0.95 -1.97
C PHE A 108 18.33 0.37 -2.51
N ASP A 109 19.58 0.32 -2.98
CA ASP A 109 20.32 1.49 -3.42
C ASP A 109 19.78 2.07 -4.72
N ASP A 110 19.33 1.24 -5.66
CA ASP A 110 18.69 1.75 -6.88
C ASP A 110 17.30 2.31 -6.62
N CYS A 111 16.52 1.70 -5.72
CA CYS A 111 15.24 2.27 -5.29
C CYS A 111 15.45 3.65 -4.66
N LYS A 112 16.44 3.77 -3.77
CA LYS A 112 16.84 5.03 -3.15
C LYS A 112 17.31 6.05 -4.19
N LYS A 113 18.19 5.67 -5.11
CA LYS A 113 18.70 6.53 -6.19
C LYS A 113 17.59 6.99 -7.14
N MET A 114 16.65 6.12 -7.49
CA MET A 114 15.50 6.46 -8.32
C MET A 114 14.58 7.46 -7.61
N LEU A 115 14.25 7.21 -6.34
CA LEU A 115 13.29 8.04 -5.61
C LEU A 115 13.85 9.36 -5.10
N LEU A 116 15.10 9.39 -4.62
CA LEU A 116 15.75 10.61 -4.12
C LEU A 116 16.56 11.31 -5.20
N GLY A 117 17.42 10.58 -5.90
CA GLY A 117 18.30 11.15 -6.93
C GLY A 117 17.53 11.72 -8.11
N ASN A 118 16.35 11.16 -8.42
CA ASN A 118 15.49 11.59 -9.53
C ASN A 118 14.12 12.11 -9.08
N GLN A 119 14.01 12.57 -7.83
CA GLN A 119 12.73 12.88 -7.18
C GLN A 119 11.80 13.79 -7.99
N ASN A 120 12.33 14.85 -8.60
CA ASN A 120 11.54 15.79 -9.42
C ASN A 120 11.08 15.14 -10.73
N ALA A 121 11.92 14.30 -11.32
CA ALA A 121 11.59 13.60 -12.56
C ALA A 121 10.54 12.52 -12.32
N VAL A 122 10.55 11.80 -11.19
CA VAL A 122 9.58 10.71 -10.89
C VAL A 122 8.42 11.15 -9.99
N ILE A 123 8.15 12.45 -9.85
CA ILE A 123 7.20 12.95 -8.84
C ILE A 123 5.74 12.62 -9.13
N ASP A 124 5.38 12.28 -10.37
CA ASP A 124 3.99 12.12 -10.81
C ASP A 124 3.44 10.69 -10.54
N ARG A 125 2.13 10.49 -10.78
CA ARG A 125 1.43 9.21 -10.64
C ARG A 125 0.69 8.87 -11.94
N PRO A 126 0.68 7.60 -12.38
CA PRO A 126 -0.18 7.17 -13.47
C PRO A 126 -1.65 7.18 -13.06
N LYS A 127 -2.54 7.36 -14.04
CA LYS A 127 -3.98 7.12 -13.88
C LYS A 127 -4.32 5.77 -14.49
N LEU A 128 -4.92 4.88 -13.71
CA LEU A 128 -5.33 3.55 -14.12
C LEU A 128 -6.85 3.53 -14.37
N TYR A 129 -7.32 2.70 -15.29
CA TYR A 129 -8.74 2.68 -15.67
C TYR A 129 -9.63 2.23 -14.50
N THR A 130 -9.28 1.12 -13.85
CA THR A 130 -10.09 0.49 -12.79
C THR A 130 -10.17 1.40 -11.56
N PHE A 131 -9.01 1.76 -11.00
CA PHE A 131 -9.00 2.57 -9.78
C PHE A 131 -9.43 4.03 -10.03
N HIS A 132 -8.81 4.72 -10.99
CA HIS A 132 -9.09 6.15 -11.20
C HIS A 132 -10.34 6.39 -12.04
N GLY A 133 -10.57 5.59 -13.08
CA GLY A 133 -11.68 5.77 -14.01
C GLY A 133 -13.02 5.23 -13.48
N VAL A 134 -13.01 4.16 -12.68
CA VAL A 134 -14.24 3.55 -12.15
C VAL A 134 -14.41 3.87 -10.67
N ILE A 135 -13.47 3.45 -9.80
CA ILE A 135 -13.63 3.50 -8.34
C ILE A 135 -13.56 4.93 -7.77
N SER A 136 -12.63 5.75 -8.25
CA SER A 136 -12.42 7.13 -7.75
C SER A 136 -13.05 8.20 -8.64
N SER A 137 -14.07 7.85 -9.41
CA SER A 137 -14.75 8.76 -10.34
C SER A 137 -15.60 9.86 -9.67
N THR A 138 -15.95 9.72 -8.39
CA THR A 138 -16.82 10.65 -7.64
C THR A 138 -16.10 11.44 -6.55
N GLN A 139 -15.52 10.78 -5.55
CA GLN A 139 -14.92 11.42 -4.36
C GLN A 139 -13.47 11.92 -4.59
N GLY A 140 -13.04 11.99 -5.85
CA GLY A 140 -11.68 12.38 -6.25
C GLY A 140 -10.62 11.34 -5.93
N PHE A 141 -9.39 11.62 -6.37
CA PHE A 141 -8.26 10.71 -6.17
C PHE A 141 -7.63 10.89 -4.79
N THR A 142 -7.24 9.79 -4.14
CA THR A 142 -6.46 9.85 -2.90
C THR A 142 -5.13 10.59 -3.12
N ILE A 143 -4.57 11.19 -2.07
CA ILE A 143 -3.28 11.90 -2.09
C ILE A 143 -2.18 11.00 -2.67
N GLY A 144 -2.15 9.73 -2.26
CA GLY A 144 -1.12 8.77 -2.66
C GLY A 144 -1.13 8.46 -4.16
N SER A 145 -2.30 8.45 -4.78
CA SER A 145 -2.51 8.07 -6.20
C SER A 145 -2.80 9.26 -7.13
N SER A 146 -2.86 10.49 -6.60
CA SER A 146 -3.12 11.69 -7.39
C SER A 146 -1.91 12.08 -8.25
N PRO A 147 -2.11 12.45 -9.52
CA PRO A 147 -1.10 13.13 -10.31
C PRO A 147 -0.54 14.37 -9.59
N TRP A 148 0.64 14.83 -10.00
CA TRP A 148 1.29 15.99 -9.42
C TRP A 148 0.75 17.30 -10.01
N ASP A 149 -0.33 17.81 -9.43
CA ASP A 149 -0.94 19.09 -9.75
C ASP A 149 -1.06 19.99 -8.49
N GLU A 150 -1.58 21.21 -8.66
CA GLU A 150 -1.78 22.15 -7.55
C GLU A 150 -2.71 21.59 -6.46
N SER A 151 -3.74 20.81 -6.84
CA SER A 151 -4.62 20.17 -5.86
C SER A 151 -3.87 19.14 -5.02
N CYS A 152 -3.06 18.29 -5.64
CA CYS A 152 -2.22 17.33 -4.94
C CYS A 152 -1.24 18.01 -3.98
N LYS A 153 -0.59 19.11 -4.41
CA LYS A 153 0.31 19.91 -3.57
C LYS A 153 -0.43 20.48 -2.35
N LYS A 154 -1.60 21.09 -2.55
CA LYS A 154 -2.45 21.62 -1.46
C LYS A 154 -2.84 20.53 -0.47
N LYS A 155 -3.38 19.40 -0.95
CA LYS A 155 -3.78 18.27 -0.10
C LYS A 155 -2.61 17.69 0.68
N ARG A 156 -1.43 17.53 0.05
CA ARG A 156 -0.21 17.06 0.75
C ARG A 156 0.28 18.04 1.79
N LYS A 157 0.25 19.34 1.50
CA LYS A 157 0.63 20.38 2.47
C LYS A 157 -0.28 20.32 3.69
N ALA A 158 -1.60 20.27 3.47
CA ALA A 158 -2.58 20.18 4.56
C ALA A 158 -2.40 18.91 5.40
N ALA A 159 -2.29 17.74 4.76
CA ALA A 159 -2.02 16.49 5.45
C ALA A 159 -0.68 16.51 6.21
N GLY A 160 0.37 17.11 5.63
CA GLY A 160 1.68 17.27 6.27
C GLY A 160 1.63 18.17 7.50
N THR A 161 0.85 19.25 7.48
CA THR A 161 0.61 20.11 8.64
C THR A 161 -0.12 19.35 9.74
N ALA A 162 -1.17 18.60 9.39
CA ALA A 162 -1.97 17.84 10.36
C ALA A 162 -1.21 16.64 10.94
N LEU A 163 -0.29 16.01 10.19
CA LEU A 163 0.39 14.77 10.61
C LEU A 163 1.87 14.97 10.99
N GLY A 164 2.37 16.20 10.90
CA GLY A 164 3.74 16.53 11.25
C GLY A 164 4.01 16.31 12.74
N ARG A 165 5.29 16.13 13.09
CA ARG A 165 5.73 15.90 14.49
C ARG A 165 5.11 16.89 15.50
N PRO A 166 5.02 18.22 15.24
CA PRO A 166 4.42 19.14 16.18
C PRO A 166 2.93 18.89 16.43
N ALA A 167 2.19 18.48 15.40
CA ALA A 167 0.75 18.26 15.46
C ALA A 167 0.36 17.02 16.27
N LEU A 168 1.26 16.02 16.38
CA LEU A 168 1.00 14.79 17.14
C LEU A 168 0.59 15.04 18.59
N ARG A 169 1.05 16.12 19.20
CA ARG A 169 0.70 16.50 20.58
C ARG A 169 -0.80 16.72 20.76
N ASN A 170 -1.48 17.18 19.72
CA ASN A 170 -2.94 17.39 19.75
C ASN A 170 -3.72 16.08 19.76
N TYR A 171 -3.06 14.95 19.49
CA TYR A 171 -3.66 13.63 19.34
C TYR A 171 -3.31 12.68 20.49
N PHE A 172 -2.57 13.13 21.49
CA PHE A 172 -2.21 12.31 22.65
C PHE A 172 -3.43 11.72 23.40
N PRO A 173 -4.54 12.46 23.63
CA PRO A 173 -5.76 11.87 24.20
C PRO A 173 -6.27 10.66 23.41
N MET A 174 -6.26 10.75 22.09
CA MET A 174 -6.68 9.67 21.20
C MET A 174 -5.71 8.49 21.25
N PHE A 175 -4.40 8.75 21.21
CA PHE A 175 -3.38 7.68 21.28
C PHE A 175 -3.49 6.91 22.58
N ASP A 176 -3.70 7.61 23.70
CA ASP A 176 -3.88 7.01 25.01
C ASP A 176 -5.15 6.15 25.06
N LEU A 177 -6.31 6.71 24.68
CA LEU A 177 -7.58 6.00 24.67
C LEU A 177 -7.55 4.74 23.82
N GLU A 178 -7.12 4.85 22.56
CA GLU A 178 -7.20 3.72 21.63
C GLU A 178 -6.19 2.62 21.97
N SER A 179 -4.99 2.98 22.44
CA SER A 179 -4.00 1.96 22.84
C SER A 179 -4.34 1.31 24.18
N TYR A 180 -5.03 2.01 25.08
CA TYR A 180 -5.64 1.41 26.26
C TYR A 180 -6.68 0.37 25.87
N CYS A 181 -7.55 0.72 24.92
CA CYS A 181 -8.63 -0.17 24.47
C CYS A 181 -8.11 -1.48 23.84
N ILE A 182 -6.91 -1.50 23.24
CA ILE A 182 -6.28 -2.75 22.77
C ILE A 182 -6.04 -3.69 23.96
N VAL A 183 -5.30 -3.22 24.97
CA VAL A 183 -4.89 -4.07 26.10
C VAL A 183 -6.10 -4.49 26.93
N ARG A 184 -7.06 -3.58 27.16
CA ARG A 184 -8.32 -3.89 27.84
C ARG A 184 -9.08 -5.02 27.18
N ASP A 185 -9.28 -4.94 25.86
CA ASP A 185 -10.11 -5.91 25.15
C ASP A 185 -9.40 -7.24 24.96
N MET A 186 -8.08 -7.23 24.71
CA MET A 186 -7.27 -8.45 24.74
C MET A 186 -7.34 -9.13 26.11
N ARG A 187 -7.24 -8.38 27.21
CA ARG A 187 -7.35 -8.93 28.57
C ARG A 187 -8.72 -9.56 28.80
N ARG A 188 -9.79 -8.84 28.46
CA ARG A 188 -11.17 -9.32 28.62
C ARG A 188 -11.41 -10.62 27.85
N ASP A 189 -11.04 -10.65 26.57
CA ASP A 189 -11.39 -11.75 25.68
C ASP A 189 -10.46 -12.96 25.83
N SER A 190 -9.22 -12.75 26.28
CA SER A 190 -8.29 -13.84 26.61
C SER A 190 -8.51 -14.42 28.01
N GLY A 191 -9.41 -13.87 28.84
CA GLY A 191 -9.49 -14.24 30.25
C GLY A 191 -8.17 -13.96 30.99
N ASP A 192 -7.52 -12.85 30.67
CA ASP A 192 -6.18 -12.49 31.16
C ASP A 192 -5.10 -13.56 30.87
N GLY A 193 -5.19 -14.21 29.71
CA GLY A 193 -4.20 -15.17 29.22
C GLY A 193 -4.60 -16.65 29.28
N GLU A 194 -5.78 -16.96 29.81
CA GLU A 194 -6.33 -18.32 29.86
C GLU A 194 -6.68 -18.87 28.47
N LEU A 195 -7.09 -17.99 27.55
CA LEU A 195 -7.50 -18.33 26.19
C LEU A 195 -6.55 -17.73 25.15
N GLU A 196 -6.33 -18.49 24.08
CA GLU A 196 -5.63 -17.98 22.90
C GLU A 196 -6.54 -17.04 22.10
N VAL A 197 -5.96 -15.94 21.61
CA VAL A 197 -6.69 -14.90 20.87
C VAL A 197 -6.01 -14.57 19.55
N ASP A 198 -6.80 -14.20 18.54
CA ASP A 198 -6.31 -13.48 17.36
C ASP A 198 -6.19 -12.00 17.70
N VAL A 199 -4.99 -11.44 17.57
CA VAL A 199 -4.71 -10.04 17.93
C VAL A 199 -5.19 -9.03 16.88
N ARG A 200 -5.39 -9.47 15.63
CA ARG A 200 -5.64 -8.59 14.49
C ARG A 200 -6.91 -7.74 14.64
N PRO A 201 -8.07 -8.26 15.10
CA PRO A 201 -9.29 -7.46 15.27
C PRO A 201 -9.13 -6.27 16.22
N TYR A 202 -8.40 -6.44 17.34
CA TYR A 202 -8.14 -5.37 18.30
C TYR A 202 -7.30 -4.25 17.67
N ILE A 203 -6.29 -4.64 16.88
CA ILE A 203 -5.39 -3.72 16.21
C ILE A 203 -6.09 -3.01 15.04
N GLN A 204 -6.97 -3.70 14.31
CA GLN A 204 -7.79 -3.08 13.28
C GLN A 204 -8.70 -2.01 13.86
N ARG A 205 -9.38 -2.29 14.98
CA ARG A 205 -10.18 -1.26 15.66
C ARG A 205 -9.31 -0.09 16.11
N TYR A 206 -8.16 -0.36 16.73
CA TYR A 206 -7.21 0.66 17.15
C TYR A 206 -6.82 1.62 16.01
N ALA A 207 -6.41 1.06 14.87
CA ALA A 207 -6.02 1.84 13.70
C ALA A 207 -7.21 2.59 13.11
N LEU A 208 -8.36 1.93 12.95
CA LEU A 208 -9.54 2.53 12.35
C LEU A 208 -10.11 3.66 13.22
N ASN A 209 -10.30 3.45 14.52
CA ASN A 209 -10.73 4.51 15.44
C ASN A 209 -9.76 5.68 15.46
N THR A 210 -8.45 5.42 15.47
CA THR A 210 -7.46 6.49 15.38
C THR A 210 -7.64 7.31 14.10
N THR A 211 -7.84 6.66 12.95
CA THR A 211 -8.06 7.39 11.69
C THR A 211 -9.40 8.12 11.66
N LEU A 212 -10.48 7.53 12.17
CA LEU A 212 -11.82 8.15 12.19
C LEU A 212 -11.88 9.32 13.15
N THR A 213 -11.25 9.21 14.32
CA THR A 213 -11.18 10.29 15.30
C THR A 213 -10.33 11.43 14.75
N LEU A 214 -9.20 11.12 14.11
CA LEU A 214 -8.38 12.12 13.45
C LEU A 214 -9.11 12.84 12.30
N CYS A 215 -9.81 12.10 11.45
CA CYS A 215 -10.41 12.64 10.24
C CYS A 215 -11.76 13.31 10.50
N TYR A 216 -12.58 12.71 11.34
CA TYR A 216 -13.98 13.07 11.53
C TYR A 216 -14.34 13.41 12.99
N GLY A 217 -13.46 13.17 13.96
CA GLY A 217 -13.78 13.36 15.37
C GLY A 217 -14.75 12.31 15.91
N ILE A 218 -14.94 11.22 15.17
CA ILE A 218 -15.88 10.13 15.43
C ILE A 218 -15.10 8.89 15.85
N ARG A 219 -15.69 8.13 16.77
CA ARG A 219 -15.14 6.89 17.30
C ARG A 219 -16.21 5.79 17.22
N MET A 220 -15.78 4.54 17.09
CA MET A 220 -16.64 3.37 17.19
C MET A 220 -16.34 2.63 18.49
N ASP A 221 -17.39 2.32 19.26
CA ASP A 221 -17.20 1.76 20.61
C ASP A 221 -16.92 0.25 20.62
N ALA A 222 -17.56 -0.50 19.71
CA ALA A 222 -17.40 -1.94 19.62
C ALA A 222 -16.42 -2.37 18.51
N VAL A 223 -15.67 -3.46 18.77
CA VAL A 223 -14.84 -4.16 17.75
C VAL A 223 -15.71 -4.70 16.59
N TYR A 224 -17.02 -4.75 16.78
CA TYR A 224 -18.00 -5.39 15.90
C TYR A 224 -19.14 -4.46 15.48
N ASP A 225 -18.88 -3.15 15.49
CA ASP A 225 -19.81 -2.16 14.94
C ASP A 225 -20.08 -2.41 13.44
N GLU A 226 -21.32 -2.24 12.99
CA GLU A 226 -21.72 -2.52 11.60
C GLU A 226 -21.00 -1.60 10.61
N LEU A 227 -20.85 -0.32 10.94
CA LEU A 227 -20.13 0.65 10.11
C LEU A 227 -18.63 0.35 10.08
N LEU A 228 -18.05 -0.09 11.21
CA LEU A 228 -16.66 -0.56 11.25
C LEU A 228 -16.44 -1.71 10.26
N ARG A 229 -17.28 -2.75 10.32
CA ARG A 229 -17.19 -3.92 9.43
C ARG A 229 -17.36 -3.52 7.97
N GLU A 230 -18.29 -2.62 7.67
CA GLU A 230 -18.52 -2.12 6.33
C GLU A 230 -17.29 -1.39 5.78
N ILE A 231 -16.69 -0.48 6.55
CA ILE A 231 -15.48 0.25 6.15
C ILE A 231 -14.32 -0.72 5.91
N LEU A 232 -14.11 -1.69 6.81
CA LEU A 232 -13.05 -2.69 6.68
C LEU A 232 -13.26 -3.56 5.44
N HIS A 233 -14.48 -4.07 5.21
CA HIS A 233 -14.80 -4.94 4.09
C HIS A 233 -14.63 -4.21 2.74
N VAL A 234 -15.27 -3.05 2.59
CA VAL A 234 -15.21 -2.25 1.37
C VAL A 234 -13.79 -1.75 1.12
N GLY A 235 -13.11 -1.31 2.18
CA GLY A 235 -11.73 -0.85 2.12
C GLY A 235 -10.77 -1.90 1.58
N SER A 236 -10.79 -3.12 2.16
CA SER A 236 -9.92 -4.21 1.70
C SER A 236 -10.27 -4.70 0.29
N ALA A 237 -11.55 -4.73 -0.07
CA ALA A 237 -11.95 -5.04 -1.45
C ALA A 237 -11.45 -3.99 -2.46
N ILE A 238 -11.47 -2.70 -2.10
CA ILE A 238 -10.90 -1.63 -2.94
C ILE A 238 -9.37 -1.72 -2.99
N SER A 239 -8.71 -2.17 -1.92
CA SER A 239 -7.24 -2.34 -1.86
C SER A 239 -6.73 -3.28 -2.97
N LEU A 240 -7.45 -4.37 -3.25
CA LEU A 240 -7.19 -5.29 -4.37
C LEU A 240 -7.27 -4.58 -5.74
N LEU A 241 -8.26 -3.71 -5.90
CA LEU A 241 -8.52 -2.99 -7.15
C LEU A 241 -7.59 -1.77 -7.35
N ARG A 242 -6.81 -1.41 -6.33
CA ARG A 242 -5.85 -0.30 -6.37
C ARG A 242 -4.44 -0.74 -6.78
N SER A 243 -4.15 -2.04 -6.71
CA SER A 243 -2.87 -2.61 -7.13
C SER A 243 -2.62 -2.34 -8.61
N ALA A 244 -1.42 -1.83 -8.91
CA ALA A 244 -1.07 -1.41 -10.26
C ALA A 244 -0.89 -2.58 -11.22
N SER A 245 -0.64 -3.79 -10.74
CA SER A 245 -0.32 -4.96 -11.57
C SER A 245 -1.40 -6.03 -11.57
N GLU A 246 -2.42 -5.92 -10.70
CA GLU A 246 -3.51 -6.89 -10.57
C GLU A 246 -4.61 -6.75 -11.65
N ASN A 247 -4.78 -5.56 -12.21
CA ASN A 247 -5.94 -5.25 -13.06
C ASN A 247 -5.59 -5.29 -14.54
N LEU A 248 -5.77 -6.46 -15.18
CA LEU A 248 -5.51 -6.64 -16.62
C LEU A 248 -6.19 -5.60 -17.52
N GLN A 249 -7.43 -5.20 -17.20
CA GLN A 249 -8.18 -4.21 -17.99
C GLN A 249 -7.58 -2.78 -17.94
N ASP A 250 -6.63 -2.51 -17.03
CA ASP A 250 -5.88 -1.26 -17.04
C ASP A 250 -4.92 -1.18 -18.23
N TYR A 251 -4.44 -2.33 -18.69
CA TYR A 251 -3.39 -2.50 -19.70
C TYR A 251 -3.85 -3.15 -20.99
N VAL A 252 -5.01 -3.81 -20.95
CA VAL A 252 -5.60 -4.53 -22.08
C VAL A 252 -6.97 -3.91 -22.36
N PRO A 253 -7.06 -2.85 -23.18
CA PRO A 253 -8.25 -2.02 -23.28
C PRO A 253 -9.52 -2.75 -23.74
N PHE A 254 -9.40 -3.80 -24.56
CA PHE A 254 -10.58 -4.53 -25.04
C PHE A 254 -11.34 -5.24 -23.91
N LEU A 255 -10.67 -5.60 -22.80
CA LEU A 255 -11.32 -6.21 -21.63
C LEU A 255 -12.36 -5.29 -20.99
N ARG A 256 -12.22 -3.97 -21.19
CA ARG A 256 -13.16 -2.96 -20.67
C ARG A 256 -14.54 -3.04 -21.33
N TYR A 257 -14.60 -3.58 -22.55
CA TYR A 257 -15.80 -3.62 -23.39
C TYR A 257 -16.46 -5.00 -23.45
N LEU A 258 -15.92 -5.98 -22.71
CA LEU A 258 -16.56 -7.30 -22.63
C LEU A 258 -17.98 -7.17 -22.06
N PRO A 259 -18.98 -7.83 -22.66
CA PRO A 259 -20.32 -7.86 -22.11
C PRO A 259 -20.28 -8.46 -20.70
N ASN A 260 -21.10 -7.94 -19.79
CA ASN A 260 -21.14 -8.37 -18.39
C ASN A 260 -19.79 -8.27 -17.65
N ASN A 261 -19.02 -7.18 -17.86
CA ASN A 261 -17.79 -6.95 -17.11
C ASN A 261 -18.04 -6.84 -15.59
N GLU A 262 -17.91 -7.96 -14.89
CA GLU A 262 -18.14 -8.11 -13.45
C GLU A 262 -17.18 -7.25 -12.62
N LYS A 263 -15.94 -7.08 -13.06
CA LYS A 263 -14.94 -6.24 -12.37
C LYS A 263 -15.40 -4.78 -12.33
N ASN A 264 -15.96 -4.26 -13.43
CA ASN A 264 -16.55 -2.93 -13.47
C ASN A 264 -17.81 -2.83 -12.63
N ALA A 265 -18.68 -3.84 -12.66
CA ALA A 265 -19.89 -3.88 -11.83
C ALA A 265 -19.54 -3.82 -10.33
N ARG A 266 -18.64 -4.71 -9.88
CA ARG A 266 -18.11 -4.74 -8.52
C ARG A 266 -17.41 -3.45 -8.12
N SER A 267 -16.60 -2.86 -9.02
CA SER A 267 -15.94 -1.57 -8.78
C SER A 267 -16.95 -0.43 -8.55
N LYS A 268 -18.07 -0.42 -9.28
CA LYS A 268 -19.14 0.58 -9.11
C LYS A 268 -19.92 0.35 -7.82
N GLU A 269 -20.21 -0.91 -7.47
CA GLU A 269 -20.86 -1.28 -6.21
C GLU A 269 -20.02 -0.83 -5.00
N LEU A 270 -18.74 -1.21 -4.97
CA LEU A 270 -17.81 -0.82 -3.91
C LEU A 270 -17.65 0.71 -3.80
N ARG A 271 -17.62 1.41 -4.95
CA ARG A 271 -17.63 2.88 -4.97
C ARG A 271 -18.89 3.44 -4.31
N ALA A 272 -20.07 2.94 -4.66
CA ALA A 272 -21.33 3.43 -4.10
C ALA A 272 -21.39 3.22 -2.58
N ARG A 273 -21.00 2.04 -2.10
CA ARG A 273 -20.91 1.73 -0.66
C ARG A 273 -19.91 2.63 0.07
N ARG A 274 -18.74 2.85 -0.53
CA ARG A 274 -17.73 3.78 -0.01
C ARG A 274 -18.26 5.19 0.09
N ASP A 275 -18.85 5.70 -0.98
CA ASP A 275 -19.34 7.06 -1.03
C ASP A 275 -20.44 7.26 0.03
N ALA A 276 -21.35 6.28 0.20
CA ALA A 276 -22.40 6.31 1.22
C ALA A 276 -21.84 6.47 2.65
N TYR A 277 -20.85 5.66 3.06
CA TYR A 277 -20.30 5.80 4.41
C TYR A 277 -19.44 7.07 4.57
N LEU A 278 -18.76 7.55 3.52
CA LEU A 278 -17.99 8.79 3.59
C LEU A 278 -18.89 10.01 3.75
N ASP A 279 -20.01 10.03 3.02
CA ASP A 279 -21.01 11.08 3.11
C ASP A 279 -21.66 11.08 4.50
N LEU A 280 -22.02 9.89 5.02
CA LEU A 280 -22.49 9.72 6.41
C LEU A 280 -21.50 10.29 7.44
N LEU A 281 -20.20 9.97 7.30
CA LEU A 281 -19.18 10.47 8.23
C LEU A 281 -19.05 11.99 8.15
N LEU A 282 -19.04 12.58 6.96
CA LEU A 282 -18.97 14.04 6.78
C LEU A 282 -20.22 14.75 7.31
N ASP A 283 -21.41 14.17 7.11
CA ASP A 283 -22.66 14.74 7.60
C ASP A 283 -22.72 14.73 9.12
N LYS A 284 -22.22 13.66 9.77
CA LYS A 284 -22.03 13.65 11.23
C LYS A 284 -21.12 14.78 11.69
N VAL A 285 -20.01 15.06 10.99
CA VAL A 285 -19.15 16.20 11.33
C VAL A 285 -19.90 17.53 11.21
N ARG A 286 -20.60 17.75 10.09
CA ARG A 286 -21.38 18.97 9.87
C ARG A 286 -22.44 19.17 10.96
N ASP A 287 -23.10 18.11 11.37
CA ASP A 287 -24.10 18.15 12.44
C ASP A 287 -23.48 18.48 13.81
N MET A 288 -22.35 17.85 14.16
CA MET A 288 -21.62 18.17 15.39
C MET A 288 -21.18 19.64 15.42
N ILE A 289 -20.71 20.19 14.29
CA ILE A 289 -20.33 21.60 14.17
C ILE A 289 -21.56 22.50 14.40
N LYS A 290 -22.69 22.20 13.77
CA LYS A 290 -23.93 22.98 13.94
C LYS A 290 -24.42 22.98 15.39
N ARG A 291 -24.28 21.85 16.09
CA ARG A 291 -24.63 21.71 17.50
C ARG A 291 -23.60 22.31 18.46
N GLY A 292 -22.41 22.69 17.98
CA GLY A 292 -21.31 23.20 18.81
C GLY A 292 -20.66 22.15 19.72
N VAL A 293 -20.75 20.87 19.35
CA VAL A 293 -20.21 19.72 20.12
C VAL A 293 -19.11 18.98 19.37
N ASP A 294 -18.63 19.52 18.25
CA ASP A 294 -17.57 18.88 17.47
C ASP A 294 -16.24 18.84 18.21
N LYS A 295 -15.48 17.81 17.90
CA LYS A 295 -14.14 17.59 18.45
C LYS A 295 -13.09 17.99 17.43
N PRO A 296 -11.89 18.41 17.88
CA PRO A 296 -10.80 18.73 16.96
C PRO A 296 -10.47 17.56 16.03
N CYS A 297 -10.77 17.74 14.74
CA CYS A 297 -10.48 16.77 13.68
C CYS A 297 -10.20 17.49 12.36
N ILE A 298 -9.62 16.78 11.39
CA ILE A 298 -9.22 17.37 10.11
C ILE A 298 -10.43 17.91 9.34
N ALA A 299 -11.52 17.15 9.27
CA ALA A 299 -12.73 17.61 8.60
C ALA A 299 -13.29 18.87 9.27
N ALA A 300 -13.41 18.90 10.60
CA ALA A 300 -13.94 20.07 11.30
C ALA A 300 -13.04 21.29 11.17
N ALA A 301 -11.72 21.13 11.30
CA ALA A 301 -10.77 22.22 11.13
C ALA A 301 -10.88 22.86 9.75
N ILE A 302 -11.05 22.07 8.69
CA ILE A 302 -11.17 22.60 7.34
C ILE A 302 -12.58 23.14 7.06
N LEU A 303 -13.64 22.51 7.58
CA LEU A 303 -15.02 22.97 7.40
C LEU A 303 -15.30 24.29 8.14
N LYS A 304 -14.57 24.60 9.21
CA LYS A 304 -14.67 25.85 9.98
C LYS A 304 -13.78 26.99 9.46
N ASP A 305 -12.76 26.67 8.67
CA ASP A 305 -11.82 27.66 8.14
C ASP A 305 -12.40 28.32 6.88
N GLU A 306 -13.00 29.50 7.04
CA GLU A 306 -13.55 30.29 5.92
C GLU A 306 -12.45 30.80 4.96
N GLU A 307 -11.18 30.84 5.39
CA GLU A 307 -10.02 31.18 4.56
C GLU A 307 -9.36 29.94 3.92
N SER A 308 -9.89 28.74 4.17
CA SER A 308 -9.38 27.50 3.61
C SER A 308 -9.30 27.57 2.09
N LYS A 309 -8.08 27.43 1.55
CA LYS A 309 -7.83 27.32 0.10
C LYS A 309 -8.19 25.94 -0.48
N LEU A 310 -8.83 25.07 0.32
CA LEU A 310 -9.24 23.72 -0.05
C LEU A 310 -10.74 23.68 -0.38
N THR A 311 -11.05 23.02 -1.48
CA THR A 311 -12.44 22.70 -1.87
C THR A 311 -12.99 21.54 -1.05
N GLY A 312 -14.32 21.40 -0.97
CA GLY A 312 -14.95 20.27 -0.26
C GLY A 312 -14.49 18.89 -0.77
N VAL A 313 -14.25 18.75 -2.08
CA VAL A 313 -13.70 17.52 -2.69
C VAL A 313 -12.26 17.26 -2.21
N GLU A 314 -11.46 18.30 -2.02
CA GLU A 314 -10.11 18.15 -1.48
C GLU A 314 -10.14 17.70 -0.01
N VAL A 315 -11.11 18.17 0.78
CA VAL A 315 -11.33 17.70 2.16
C VAL A 315 -11.71 16.23 2.19
N SER A 316 -12.73 15.83 1.42
CA SER A 316 -13.14 14.42 1.29
C SER A 316 -11.97 13.55 0.85
N SER A 317 -11.17 14.03 -0.11
CA SER A 317 -9.98 13.35 -0.60
C SER A 317 -8.90 13.18 0.47
N ILE A 318 -8.66 14.19 1.33
CA ILE A 318 -7.73 14.10 2.45
C ILE A 318 -8.22 13.03 3.44
N CYS A 319 -9.46 13.15 3.93
CA CYS A 319 -10.00 12.19 4.91
C CYS A 319 -10.01 10.75 4.37
N LEU A 320 -10.47 10.55 3.13
CA LEU A 320 -10.41 9.24 2.46
C LEU A 320 -8.97 8.71 2.38
N SER A 321 -8.00 9.56 2.08
CA SER A 321 -6.59 9.16 2.00
C SER A 321 -6.04 8.68 3.33
N LEU A 322 -6.42 9.35 4.43
CA LEU A 322 -5.91 9.05 5.76
C LEU A 322 -6.56 7.81 6.36
N VAL A 323 -7.89 7.66 6.22
CA VAL A 323 -8.58 6.42 6.56
C VAL A 323 -7.98 5.27 5.77
N SER A 324 -8.01 5.35 4.42
CA SER A 324 -7.50 4.29 3.55
C SER A 324 -6.05 3.92 3.81
N GLY A 325 -5.20 4.88 4.16
CA GLY A 325 -3.80 4.62 4.46
C GLY A 325 -3.58 3.96 5.83
N GLY A 326 -4.32 4.39 6.85
CA GLY A 326 -4.05 3.99 8.23
C GLY A 326 -4.69 2.66 8.65
N PHE A 327 -5.89 2.33 8.14
CA PHE A 327 -6.65 1.17 8.65
C PHE A 327 -6.08 -0.20 8.25
N GLU A 328 -5.26 -0.30 7.19
CA GLU A 328 -4.63 -1.57 6.76
C GLU A 328 -3.15 -1.65 7.11
N THR A 329 -2.40 -0.56 6.93
CA THR A 329 -0.94 -0.58 7.06
C THR A 329 -0.46 -0.76 8.50
N ILE A 330 -1.12 -0.12 9.47
CA ILE A 330 -0.79 -0.24 10.89
C ILE A 330 -1.13 -1.65 11.38
N PRO A 331 -2.34 -2.20 11.13
CA PRO A 331 -2.63 -3.58 11.51
C PRO A 331 -1.75 -4.61 10.82
N GLY A 332 -1.46 -4.43 9.52
CA GLY A 332 -0.53 -5.32 8.81
C GLY A 332 0.86 -5.35 9.45
N THR A 333 1.40 -4.19 9.82
CA THR A 333 2.73 -4.09 10.44
C THR A 333 2.73 -4.65 11.87
N LEU A 334 1.79 -4.23 12.73
CA LEU A 334 1.79 -4.61 14.14
C LEU A 334 1.41 -6.08 14.35
N THR A 335 0.43 -6.59 13.60
CA THR A 335 0.01 -8.00 13.68
C THR A 335 1.17 -8.91 13.29
N SER A 336 1.84 -8.62 12.17
CA SER A 336 2.98 -9.42 11.71
C SER A 336 4.16 -9.32 12.69
N CYS A 337 4.42 -8.12 13.24
CA CYS A 337 5.42 -7.92 14.29
C CYS A 337 5.13 -8.78 15.52
N ILE A 338 3.87 -8.83 16.00
CA ILE A 338 3.46 -9.68 17.12
C ILE A 338 3.66 -11.16 16.76
N GLY A 339 3.39 -11.56 15.52
CA GLY A 339 3.68 -12.89 15.00
C GLY A 339 5.15 -13.27 15.20
N SER A 340 6.08 -12.45 14.68
CA SER A 340 7.53 -12.66 14.90
C SER A 340 7.90 -12.70 16.38
N LEU A 341 7.40 -11.75 17.18
CA LEU A 341 7.70 -11.69 18.61
C LEU A 341 7.18 -12.90 19.38
N SER A 342 6.09 -13.53 18.94
CA SER A 342 5.49 -14.68 19.64
C SER A 342 6.26 -16.00 19.48
N THR A 343 7.17 -16.08 18.50
CA THR A 343 8.04 -17.25 18.26
C THR A 343 9.04 -17.48 19.41
N PRO A 344 9.67 -18.66 19.53
CA PRO A 344 10.71 -18.89 20.55
C PRO A 344 11.87 -17.89 20.48
N GLU A 345 12.34 -17.54 19.29
CA GLU A 345 13.35 -16.51 19.08
C GLU A 345 12.80 -15.12 19.43
N GLY A 346 11.57 -14.84 18.99
CA GLY A 346 10.85 -13.61 19.30
C GLY A 346 10.69 -13.33 20.78
N GLN A 347 10.49 -14.37 21.59
CA GLN A 347 10.36 -14.25 23.04
C GLN A 347 11.65 -13.74 23.69
N ALA A 348 12.83 -14.05 23.14
CA ALA A 348 14.08 -13.47 23.61
C ALA A 348 14.13 -11.96 23.34
N TRP A 349 13.66 -11.50 22.17
CA TRP A 349 13.54 -10.07 21.88
C TRP A 349 12.50 -9.39 22.77
N GLN A 350 11.39 -10.05 23.10
CA GLN A 350 10.41 -9.51 24.04
C GLN A 350 11.00 -9.27 25.43
N ASP A 351 11.81 -10.22 25.92
CA ASP A 351 12.44 -10.10 27.24
C ASP A 351 13.47 -8.97 27.25
N ARG A 352 14.29 -8.84 26.20
CA ARG A 352 15.21 -7.69 26.04
C ARG A 352 14.47 -6.35 25.93
N ALA A 353 13.36 -6.32 25.21
CA ALA A 353 12.53 -5.12 25.12
C ALA A 353 11.96 -4.73 26.49
N TYR A 354 11.52 -5.72 27.28
CA TYR A 354 11.00 -5.50 28.62
C TYR A 354 12.08 -5.03 29.60
N GLU A 355 13.30 -5.56 29.50
CA GLU A 355 14.45 -5.08 30.26
C GLU A 355 14.80 -3.62 29.93
N ASP A 356 14.79 -3.26 28.64
CA ASP A 356 15.05 -1.88 28.20
C ASP A 356 13.93 -0.92 28.63
N ILE A 357 12.66 -1.37 28.62
CA ILE A 357 11.54 -0.63 29.21
C ILE A 357 11.83 -0.32 30.68
N LYS A 358 12.16 -1.34 31.48
CA LYS A 358 12.45 -1.19 32.92
C LYS A 358 13.67 -0.32 33.20
N ARG A 359 14.63 -0.31 32.29
CA ARG A 359 15.85 0.50 32.41
C ARG A 359 15.55 2.00 32.25
N TYR A 360 14.69 2.35 31.30
CA TYR A 360 14.28 3.74 31.10
C TYR A 360 13.21 4.18 32.11
N TYR A 361 12.35 3.26 32.52
CA TYR A 361 11.30 3.49 33.50
C TYR A 361 11.33 2.37 34.55
N PRO A 362 11.98 2.60 35.71
CA PRO A 362 12.05 1.61 36.78
C PRO A 362 10.67 1.11 37.23
N ASP A 363 9.67 2.01 37.23
CA ASP A 363 8.25 1.66 37.33
C ASP A 363 7.63 1.53 35.93
N VAL A 364 7.20 0.33 35.58
CA VAL A 364 6.58 0.04 34.28
C VAL A 364 5.28 0.83 34.06
N ARG A 365 4.59 1.25 35.13
CA ARG A 365 3.41 2.11 35.04
C ARG A 365 3.74 3.46 34.41
N ASP A 366 4.93 3.99 34.69
CA ASP A 366 5.41 5.23 34.08
C ASP A 366 5.69 5.05 32.59
N ALA A 367 6.27 3.90 32.19
CA ALA A 367 6.44 3.58 30.77
C ALA A 367 5.08 3.52 30.04
N TRP A 368 4.08 2.91 30.68
CA TRP A 368 2.73 2.79 30.14
C TRP A 368 2.06 4.16 29.94
N ALA A 369 2.20 5.05 30.94
CA ALA A 369 1.67 6.41 30.92
C ALA A 369 2.45 7.35 29.97
N ALA A 370 3.76 7.16 29.79
CA ALA A 370 4.58 8.00 28.92
C ALA A 370 4.58 7.52 27.45
N SER A 371 4.23 6.26 27.18
CA SER A 371 4.36 5.61 25.85
C SER A 371 3.71 6.36 24.68
N TYR A 372 2.58 7.02 24.91
CA TYR A 372 1.88 7.79 23.87
C TYR A 372 2.43 9.22 23.69
N VAL A 373 3.27 9.70 24.62
CA VAL A 373 3.85 11.05 24.65
C VAL A 373 5.27 11.07 24.09
N GLU A 374 6.08 10.03 24.34
CA GLU A 374 7.49 10.00 23.95
C GLU A 374 8.02 8.62 23.52
N GLU A 375 9.00 8.62 22.60
CA GLU A 375 9.59 7.44 21.95
C GLU A 375 11.05 7.24 22.39
N LYS A 376 11.28 7.08 23.69
CA LYS A 376 12.63 7.10 24.29
C LYS A 376 13.31 5.74 24.39
N ILE A 377 12.60 4.63 24.23
CA ILE A 377 13.11 3.27 24.50
C ILE A 377 13.75 2.70 23.23
N PRO A 378 15.10 2.63 23.15
CA PRO A 378 15.81 2.26 21.92
C PRO A 378 15.40 0.92 21.35
N TYR A 379 15.20 -0.08 22.21
CA TYR A 379 14.85 -1.42 21.74
C TYR A 379 13.45 -1.48 21.11
N ILE A 380 12.49 -0.70 21.62
CA ILE A 380 11.16 -0.61 21.00
C ILE A 380 11.26 0.11 19.65
N ASN A 381 12.05 1.18 19.56
CA ASN A 381 12.31 1.86 18.28
C ASN A 381 12.95 0.91 17.26
N ALA A 382 13.84 0.02 17.70
CA ALA A 382 14.44 -1.02 16.87
C ALA A 382 13.40 -2.03 16.36
N ILE A 383 12.51 -2.53 17.23
CA ILE A 383 11.40 -3.42 16.83
C ILE A 383 10.48 -2.73 15.80
N VAL A 384 10.12 -1.47 16.00
CA VAL A 384 9.26 -0.71 15.07
C VAL A 384 9.93 -0.57 13.69
N LYS A 385 11.22 -0.24 13.65
CA LYS A 385 11.99 -0.14 12.39
C LYS A 385 12.06 -1.49 11.68
N GLU A 386 12.32 -2.57 12.43
CA GLU A 386 12.42 -3.91 11.86
C GLU A 386 11.07 -4.41 11.34
N ALA A 387 9.99 -4.20 12.07
CA ALA A 387 8.64 -4.52 11.60
C ALA A 387 8.29 -3.79 10.30
N GLY A 388 8.68 -2.51 10.19
CA GLY A 388 8.52 -1.74 8.97
C GLY A 388 9.32 -2.32 7.80
N ARG A 389 10.61 -2.62 8.01
CA ARG A 389 11.52 -3.17 6.99
C ARG A 389 11.08 -4.57 6.56
N TYR A 390 10.98 -5.50 7.50
CA TYR A 390 10.80 -6.92 7.21
C TYR A 390 9.45 -7.22 6.58
N TYR A 391 8.34 -6.71 7.12
CA TYR A 391 7.04 -7.04 6.52
C TYR A 391 6.70 -6.22 5.29
N THR A 392 7.26 -5.01 5.11
CA THR A 392 7.00 -4.14 3.93
C THR A 392 5.55 -4.18 3.44
N VAL A 393 4.63 -3.61 4.22
CA VAL A 393 3.18 -3.71 3.93
C VAL A 393 2.76 -3.22 2.54
N SER A 394 3.55 -2.42 1.83
CA SER A 394 3.33 -2.09 0.41
C SER A 394 4.51 -2.58 -0.43
N ALA A 395 4.50 -3.87 -0.77
CA ALA A 395 5.61 -4.58 -1.41
C ALA A 395 6.11 -3.91 -2.71
N MET A 396 5.19 -3.50 -3.59
CA MET A 396 5.51 -2.83 -4.87
C MET A 396 5.41 -1.30 -4.82
N SER A 397 5.24 -0.72 -3.61
CA SER A 397 4.92 0.69 -3.42
C SER A 397 3.73 1.16 -4.31
N LEU A 398 3.43 2.45 -4.29
CA LEU A 398 2.58 3.04 -5.32
C LEU A 398 3.43 3.39 -6.56
N PRO A 399 2.92 3.19 -7.79
CA PRO A 399 3.66 3.43 -9.02
C PRO A 399 3.96 4.92 -9.22
N ARG A 400 5.15 5.25 -9.70
CA ARG A 400 5.53 6.61 -10.12
C ARG A 400 5.32 6.79 -11.62
N LYS A 401 5.32 8.03 -12.07
CA LYS A 401 5.37 8.40 -13.48
C LYS A 401 6.43 9.48 -13.68
N THR A 402 7.23 9.33 -14.73
CA THR A 402 8.22 10.34 -15.08
C THR A 402 7.55 11.59 -15.66
N VAL A 403 7.99 12.78 -15.26
CA VAL A 403 7.55 14.09 -15.79
C VAL A 403 8.56 14.60 -16.81
N THR A 404 9.84 14.38 -16.53
CA THR A 404 10.98 14.68 -17.40
C THR A 404 11.77 13.40 -17.65
N GLU A 405 12.73 13.46 -18.56
CA GLU A 405 13.67 12.36 -18.79
C GLU A 405 14.47 12.04 -17.52
N VAL A 406 14.80 10.76 -17.33
CA VAL A 406 15.69 10.27 -16.28
C VAL A 406 16.90 9.60 -16.95
N ASN A 407 18.09 10.10 -16.64
CA ASN A 407 19.33 9.44 -17.04
C ASN A 407 19.67 8.34 -16.02
N TRP A 408 19.54 7.09 -16.45
CA TRP A 408 19.74 5.92 -15.62
C TRP A 408 20.89 5.07 -16.15
N ASN A 409 22.09 5.29 -15.62
CA ASN A 409 23.31 4.53 -15.99
C ASN A 409 23.54 4.45 -17.51
N GLY A 410 23.33 5.56 -18.23
CA GLY A 410 23.47 5.63 -19.69
C GLY A 410 22.19 5.33 -20.49
N ALA A 411 21.13 4.80 -19.85
CA ALA A 411 19.80 4.71 -20.44
C ALA A 411 19.04 6.03 -20.26
N ILE A 412 18.29 6.45 -21.27
CA ILE A 412 17.40 7.62 -21.20
C ILE A 412 15.97 7.14 -21.05
N ILE A 413 15.44 7.19 -19.82
CA ILE A 413 14.04 6.86 -19.55
C ILE A 413 13.20 8.09 -19.92
N PRO A 414 12.30 7.99 -20.91
CA PRO A 414 11.54 9.15 -21.40
C PRO A 414 10.48 9.61 -20.38
N PRO A 415 9.96 10.84 -20.51
CA PRO A 415 8.82 11.29 -19.73
C PRO A 415 7.60 10.40 -19.97
N LYS A 416 6.67 10.41 -19.01
CA LYS A 416 5.44 9.61 -18.95
C LYS A 416 5.62 8.10 -18.74
N THR A 417 6.85 7.64 -18.54
CA THR A 417 7.16 6.24 -18.23
C THR A 417 6.71 5.89 -16.81
N MET A 418 6.04 4.75 -16.65
CA MET A 418 5.69 4.22 -15.33
C MET A 418 6.92 3.63 -14.65
N ILE A 419 7.16 3.99 -13.39
CA ILE A 419 8.22 3.38 -12.56
C ILE A 419 7.59 2.62 -11.40
N LEU A 420 7.98 1.35 -11.24
CA LEU A 420 7.57 0.45 -10.18
C LEU A 420 8.75 0.23 -9.23
N ILE A 421 8.51 0.40 -7.92
CA ILE A 421 9.53 0.27 -6.90
C ILE A 421 9.23 -0.99 -6.10
N ASN A 422 10.05 -2.02 -6.25
CA ASN A 422 9.93 -3.23 -5.47
C ASN A 422 10.56 -3.02 -4.08
N ALA A 423 9.78 -2.39 -3.20
CA ALA A 423 10.20 -2.10 -1.83
C ALA A 423 10.44 -3.38 -1.02
N GLN A 424 9.72 -4.47 -1.30
CA GLN A 424 9.93 -5.77 -0.65
C GLN A 424 11.34 -6.28 -0.97
N ALA A 425 11.69 -6.40 -2.25
CA ALA A 425 13.04 -6.83 -2.64
C ALA A 425 14.12 -5.91 -2.09
N GLY A 426 13.91 -4.59 -2.16
CA GLY A 426 14.87 -3.63 -1.64
C GLY A 426 15.05 -3.71 -0.12
N ASN A 427 13.98 -3.95 0.64
CA ASN A 427 14.07 -4.13 2.09
C ASN A 427 14.69 -5.46 2.52
N HIS A 428 14.79 -6.44 1.62
CA HIS A 428 15.42 -7.75 1.84
C HIS A 428 16.70 -7.92 1.01
N ASP A 429 17.25 -6.81 0.52
CA ASP A 429 18.44 -6.82 -0.31
C ASP A 429 19.67 -7.24 0.50
N VAL A 430 20.17 -8.44 0.24
CA VAL A 430 21.35 -9.00 0.92
C VAL A 430 22.61 -8.17 0.69
N ASP A 431 22.69 -7.44 -0.42
CA ASP A 431 23.83 -6.57 -0.74
C ASP A 431 23.85 -5.33 0.17
N HIS A 432 22.68 -4.92 0.70
CA HIS A 432 22.53 -3.77 1.58
C HIS A 432 22.40 -4.15 3.07
N PHE A 433 21.54 -5.11 3.38
CA PHE A 433 21.21 -5.50 4.75
C PHE A 433 22.06 -6.66 5.28
N GLY A 434 22.77 -7.38 4.40
CA GLY A 434 23.58 -8.54 4.75
C GLY A 434 22.87 -9.87 4.51
N PRO A 435 23.54 -11.01 4.75
CA PRO A 435 23.00 -12.35 4.48
C PRO A 435 21.76 -12.70 5.31
N ASP A 436 21.55 -12.01 6.43
CA ASP A 436 20.40 -12.14 7.32
C ASP A 436 19.23 -11.21 6.94
N ALA A 437 19.23 -10.62 5.74
CA ALA A 437 18.18 -9.70 5.31
C ALA A 437 16.77 -10.32 5.33
N ALA A 438 16.69 -11.64 5.13
CA ALA A 438 15.47 -12.45 5.22
C ALA A 438 15.15 -12.95 6.64
N THR A 439 15.82 -12.43 7.67
CA THR A 439 15.51 -12.68 9.08
C THR A 439 14.98 -11.41 9.72
N PHE A 440 13.89 -11.54 10.49
CA PHE A 440 13.42 -10.48 11.36
C PHE A 440 14.40 -10.36 12.54
N ASP A 441 15.14 -9.27 12.64
CA ASP A 441 16.11 -9.03 13.72
C ASP A 441 16.11 -7.56 14.15
N PRO A 442 15.53 -7.22 15.32
CA PRO A 442 15.62 -5.87 15.88
C PRO A 442 17.04 -5.39 16.14
N GLU A 443 18.00 -6.29 16.41
CA GLU A 443 19.39 -5.92 16.73
C GLU A 443 20.08 -5.16 15.60
N ARG A 444 19.61 -5.33 14.36
CA ARG A 444 20.07 -4.59 13.17
C ARG A 444 20.07 -3.07 13.37
N TRP A 445 19.18 -2.57 14.21
CA TRP A 445 18.98 -1.14 14.44
C TRP A 445 19.69 -0.61 15.69
N LEU A 446 20.44 -1.46 16.38
CA LEU A 446 21.16 -1.14 17.60
C LEU A 446 22.67 -1.07 17.38
N LYS A 447 23.37 -0.30 18.23
CA LYS A 447 24.83 -0.24 18.23
C LYS A 447 25.39 -1.62 18.59
N LYS A 448 26.28 -2.14 17.75
CA LYS A 448 26.97 -3.42 18.00
C LYS A 448 28.02 -3.26 19.09
N GLY A 449 28.24 -4.32 19.88
CA GLY A 449 29.29 -4.39 20.89
C GLY A 449 29.02 -3.63 22.20
N VAL A 450 27.78 -3.18 22.43
CA VAL A 450 27.35 -2.61 23.71
C VAL A 450 26.25 -3.48 24.34
N ASN A 451 26.34 -3.72 25.64
CA ASN A 451 25.35 -4.53 26.37
C ASN A 451 24.03 -3.79 26.58
N THR A 452 24.09 -2.47 26.51
CA THR A 452 22.95 -1.57 26.66
C THR A 452 22.37 -1.27 25.28
N PRO A 453 21.06 -1.45 25.06
CA PRO A 453 20.41 -1.00 23.84
C PRO A 453 20.63 0.50 23.62
N ALA A 454 21.15 0.84 22.45
CA ALA A 454 21.30 2.19 21.96
C ALA A 454 21.11 2.17 20.45
N GLU A 455 20.37 3.13 19.90
CA GLU A 455 20.10 3.15 18.46
C GLU A 455 21.39 3.34 17.65
N ALA A 456 21.54 2.55 16.60
CA ALA A 456 22.60 2.75 15.61
C ALA A 456 22.37 4.05 14.84
N GLU A 457 23.46 4.70 14.44
CA GLU A 457 23.38 5.84 13.54
C GLU A 457 23.01 5.35 12.14
N ILE A 458 21.88 5.82 11.61
CA ILE A 458 21.40 5.48 10.27
C ILE A 458 21.66 6.70 9.37
N SER A 459 22.57 6.58 8.42
CA SER A 459 22.79 7.63 7.42
C SER A 459 21.75 7.52 6.30
N GLY A 460 20.77 8.43 6.30
CA GLY A 460 19.78 8.55 5.23
C GLY A 460 18.52 7.70 5.45
N LEU A 461 18.11 6.94 4.43
CA LEU A 461 16.89 6.13 4.48
C LEU A 461 17.20 4.79 5.15
N GLY A 462 16.46 4.42 6.21
CA GLY A 462 16.65 3.15 6.89
C GLY A 462 15.96 1.96 6.20
N HIS A 463 14.75 2.16 5.69
CA HIS A 463 13.99 1.16 4.94
C HIS A 463 13.03 1.85 3.94
N LEU A 464 12.53 1.13 2.93
CA LEU A 464 11.72 1.66 1.83
C LEU A 464 10.21 1.75 2.14
N SER A 465 9.74 1.27 3.28
CA SER A 465 8.31 1.04 3.55
C SER A 465 7.48 2.33 3.66
N PHE A 466 8.12 3.44 4.06
CA PHE A 466 7.49 4.77 4.04
C PHE A 466 7.79 5.54 2.74
N GLY A 467 8.53 4.94 1.80
CA GLY A 467 9.10 5.62 0.65
C GLY A 467 10.05 6.74 1.07
N THR A 468 10.31 7.67 0.15
CA THR A 468 11.21 8.80 0.40
C THR A 468 10.90 9.98 -0.52
N GLY A 469 11.53 11.13 -0.25
CA GLY A 469 11.37 12.37 -1.00
C GLY A 469 10.02 13.08 -0.84
N SER A 470 9.68 14.01 -1.75
CA SER A 470 8.42 14.81 -1.73
C SER A 470 7.14 13.98 -1.67
N ARG A 471 7.24 12.69 -1.97
CA ARG A 471 6.12 11.74 -2.01
C ARG A 471 6.28 10.59 -1.02
N ALA A 472 7.13 10.76 0.00
CA ALA A 472 7.15 9.91 1.18
C ALA A 472 5.79 9.89 1.89
N CYS A 473 5.56 8.86 2.71
CA CYS A 473 4.35 8.68 3.49
C CYS A 473 4.12 9.89 4.41
N SER A 474 2.98 10.57 4.24
CA SER A 474 2.60 11.69 5.09
C SER A 474 2.26 11.27 6.52
N GLY A 475 1.91 9.98 6.73
CA GLY A 475 1.55 9.42 8.02
C GLY A 475 2.67 8.69 8.76
N GLN A 476 3.94 8.79 8.33
CA GLN A 476 5.04 7.99 8.92
C GLN A 476 5.21 8.23 10.43
N PHE A 477 5.06 9.48 10.90
CA PHE A 477 5.29 9.82 12.31
C PHE A 477 4.14 9.33 13.20
N ILE A 478 2.89 9.50 12.76
CA ILE A 478 1.74 8.95 13.50
C ILE A 478 1.78 7.42 13.49
N ALA A 479 2.10 6.78 12.35
CA ALA A 479 2.19 5.32 12.29
C ALA A 479 3.26 4.78 13.25
N SER A 480 4.46 5.37 13.24
CA SER A 480 5.55 4.98 14.15
C SER A 480 5.14 5.16 15.62
N ARG A 481 4.48 6.27 15.95
CA ARG A 481 3.97 6.53 17.30
C ARG A 481 2.96 5.49 17.75
N LEU A 482 2.02 5.13 16.88
CA LEU A 482 0.99 4.15 17.20
C LEU A 482 1.58 2.75 17.42
N LEU A 483 2.51 2.33 16.53
CA LEU A 483 3.24 1.07 16.67
C LEU A 483 4.04 1.04 17.98
N TYR A 484 4.81 2.10 18.26
CA TYR A 484 5.60 2.22 19.48
C TYR A 484 4.71 2.14 20.73
N THR A 485 3.64 2.93 20.79
CA THR A 485 2.73 3.00 21.95
C THR A 485 2.11 1.63 22.22
N ALA A 486 1.59 0.97 21.19
CA ALA A 486 1.00 -0.36 21.31
C ALA A 486 2.04 -1.38 21.80
N LEU A 487 3.24 -1.40 21.22
CA LEU A 487 4.30 -2.32 21.62
C LEU A 487 4.73 -2.12 23.08
N VAL A 488 4.95 -0.87 23.53
CA VAL A 488 5.29 -0.62 24.94
C VAL A 488 4.21 -1.16 25.86
N ARG A 489 2.93 -0.85 25.60
CA ARG A 489 1.82 -1.26 26.46
C ARG A 489 1.60 -2.77 26.48
N ILE A 490 1.69 -3.41 25.32
CA ILE A 490 1.52 -4.86 25.19
C ILE A 490 2.69 -5.59 25.86
N LEU A 491 3.94 -5.25 25.52
CA LEU A 491 5.14 -5.95 26.04
C LEU A 491 5.39 -5.67 27.53
N SER A 492 4.92 -4.54 28.05
CA SER A 492 4.89 -4.26 29.48
C SER A 492 3.93 -5.18 30.23
N SER A 493 2.78 -5.49 29.61
CA SER A 493 1.68 -6.21 30.25
C SER A 493 1.82 -7.74 30.10
N TYR A 494 2.29 -8.19 28.94
CA TYR A 494 2.26 -9.60 28.55
C TYR A 494 3.59 -10.06 27.95
N LYS A 495 3.94 -11.32 28.19
CA LYS A 495 4.80 -12.13 27.33
C LYS A 495 3.90 -12.87 26.35
N ILE A 496 4.14 -12.67 25.06
CA ILE A 496 3.33 -13.23 23.97
C ILE A 496 3.94 -14.55 23.53
N VAL A 497 3.13 -15.60 23.40
CA VAL A 497 3.58 -16.93 22.95
C VAL A 497 2.69 -17.40 21.81
N ALA A 498 3.29 -17.91 20.73
CA ALA A 498 2.55 -18.45 19.60
C ALA A 498 1.63 -19.60 20.03
N SER A 499 0.44 -19.69 19.44
CA SER A 499 -0.40 -20.88 19.55
C SER A 499 0.30 -22.07 18.90
N GLU A 500 0.25 -23.23 19.56
CA GLU A 500 0.76 -24.48 18.97
C GLU A 500 -0.14 -24.98 17.84
N THR A 501 -1.44 -24.67 17.90
CA THR A 501 -2.44 -25.14 16.94
C THR A 501 -2.65 -24.16 15.79
N HIS A 502 -2.43 -22.87 16.01
CA HIS A 502 -2.59 -21.80 15.03
C HIS A 502 -1.39 -20.83 15.06
N PRO A 503 -0.17 -21.31 14.77
CA PRO A 503 1.04 -20.49 14.84
C PRO A 503 1.09 -19.40 13.77
N PRO A 504 1.84 -18.31 13.98
CA PRO A 504 2.05 -17.29 12.96
C PRO A 504 2.89 -17.81 11.79
N ASN A 505 2.61 -17.29 10.60
CA ASN A 505 3.56 -17.34 9.49
C ASN A 505 4.49 -16.11 9.58
N THR A 506 5.80 -16.35 9.68
CA THR A 506 6.81 -15.30 9.86
C THR A 506 7.65 -15.05 8.61
N ASP A 507 7.35 -15.67 7.47
CA ASP A 507 8.05 -15.41 6.22
C ASP A 507 7.52 -14.12 5.57
N TYR A 508 8.41 -13.21 5.18
CA TYR A 508 8.04 -11.89 4.64
C TYR A 508 7.33 -11.93 3.28
N VAL A 509 7.24 -13.07 2.61
CA VAL A 509 6.46 -13.27 1.38
C VAL A 509 5.17 -14.02 1.69
N GLU A 510 5.29 -15.14 2.39
CA GLU A 510 4.17 -16.05 2.66
C GLU A 510 3.24 -15.59 3.76
N TYR A 511 3.65 -14.63 4.60
CA TYR A 511 2.74 -14.03 5.58
C TYR A 511 1.57 -13.29 4.91
N ASN A 512 1.73 -12.79 3.68
CA ASN A 512 0.69 -12.07 2.98
C ASN A 512 -0.38 -13.03 2.42
N GLN A 513 -1.59 -12.95 2.96
CA GLN A 513 -2.75 -13.75 2.53
C GLN A 513 -3.17 -13.44 1.09
N PHE A 514 -3.02 -12.20 0.63
CA PHE A 514 -3.44 -11.74 -0.70
C PHE A 514 -2.28 -11.03 -1.40
N LYS A 515 -1.43 -11.79 -2.07
CA LYS A 515 -0.20 -11.29 -2.72
C LYS A 515 -0.45 -10.25 -3.82
N THR A 516 -1.65 -10.25 -4.39
CA THR A 516 -2.09 -9.29 -5.41
C THR A 516 -2.56 -7.95 -4.83
N ALA A 517 -2.89 -7.89 -3.54
CA ALA A 517 -3.36 -6.69 -2.88
C ALA A 517 -2.28 -5.59 -2.83
N LEU A 518 -2.70 -4.33 -2.81
CA LEU A 518 -1.77 -3.21 -2.65
C LEU A 518 -1.09 -3.23 -1.27
N VAL A 519 -1.85 -3.60 -0.25
CA VAL A 519 -1.39 -3.69 1.14
C VAL A 519 -1.40 -5.15 1.56
N ALA A 520 -0.28 -5.62 2.09
CA ALA A 520 -0.14 -6.98 2.59
C ALA A 520 -1.00 -7.19 3.84
N ILE A 521 -1.75 -8.29 3.85
CA ILE A 521 -2.61 -8.68 4.96
C ILE A 521 -2.02 -9.95 5.57
N PRO A 522 -1.60 -9.93 6.85
CA PRO A 522 -1.06 -11.12 7.49
C PRO A 522 -2.11 -12.23 7.55
N ARG A 523 -1.67 -13.47 7.30
CA ARG A 523 -2.45 -14.67 7.57
C ARG A 523 -2.84 -14.72 9.05
N GLU A 524 -4.02 -15.29 9.31
CA GLU A 524 -4.57 -15.43 10.66
C GLU A 524 -3.72 -16.37 11.52
N PHE A 525 -3.52 -16.00 12.78
CA PHE A 525 -2.87 -16.81 13.79
C PHE A 525 -3.40 -16.46 15.18
N LYS A 526 -3.09 -17.28 16.17
CA LYS A 526 -3.45 -17.01 17.57
C LYS A 526 -2.20 -16.96 18.44
N VAL A 527 -2.33 -16.25 19.55
CA VAL A 527 -1.31 -16.17 20.59
C VAL A 527 -1.92 -16.38 21.97
N ARG A 528 -1.11 -16.91 22.89
CA ARG A 528 -1.36 -16.86 24.32
C ARG A 528 -0.67 -15.64 24.93
N LEU A 529 -1.40 -14.90 25.75
CA LEU A 529 -0.90 -13.70 26.44
C LEU A 529 -0.57 -14.07 27.88
N ILE A 530 0.69 -14.29 28.22
CA ILE A 530 1.10 -14.62 29.59
C ILE A 530 1.30 -13.31 30.36
N PRO A 531 0.50 -13.00 31.41
CA PRO A 531 0.68 -11.77 32.18
C PRO A 531 2.09 -11.70 32.77
N ARG A 532 2.78 -10.56 32.62
CA ARG A 532 4.04 -10.32 33.32
C ARG A 532 3.80 -10.00 34.79
N ASP A 533 2.78 -9.18 35.05
CA ASP A 533 2.29 -8.83 36.38
C ASP A 533 0.81 -8.40 36.28
N THR A 534 -0.08 -9.28 36.72
CA THR A 534 -1.55 -9.09 36.70
C THR A 534 -2.00 -7.84 37.47
N SER A 535 -1.34 -7.53 38.59
CA SER A 535 -1.69 -6.38 39.43
C SER A 535 -1.26 -5.09 38.75
N MET A 536 -0.03 -5.05 38.22
CA MET A 536 0.49 -3.90 37.47
C MET A 536 -0.36 -3.59 36.24
N THR A 537 -0.71 -4.62 35.44
CA THR A 537 -1.57 -4.44 34.28
C THR A 537 -2.95 -3.92 34.69
N GLY A 538 -3.53 -4.42 35.79
CA GLY A 538 -4.77 -3.89 36.36
C GLY A 538 -4.68 -2.41 36.70
N MET A 539 -3.67 -2.01 37.47
CA MET A 539 -3.45 -0.61 37.84
C MET A 539 -3.27 0.30 36.62
N CYS A 540 -2.54 -0.14 35.59
CA CYS A 540 -2.37 0.61 34.35
C CYS A 540 -3.70 0.82 33.61
N LEU A 541 -4.51 -0.24 33.52
CA LEU A 541 -5.82 -0.20 32.87
C LEU A 541 -6.78 0.73 33.64
N ASP A 542 -6.87 0.62 34.96
CA ASP A 542 -7.75 1.46 35.79
C ASP A 542 -7.34 2.94 35.69
N ALA A 543 -6.04 3.23 35.76
CA ALA A 543 -5.54 4.59 35.63
C ALA A 543 -5.80 5.18 34.23
N ALA A 544 -5.65 4.37 33.18
CA ALA A 544 -5.93 4.78 31.81
C ALA A 544 -7.43 4.95 31.56
N GLU A 545 -8.27 4.09 32.10
CA GLU A 545 -9.72 4.23 32.06
C GLU A 545 -10.15 5.55 32.66
N GLN A 546 -9.68 5.86 33.88
CA GLN A 546 -10.06 7.09 34.56
C GLN A 546 -9.58 8.34 33.81
N ARG A 547 -8.36 8.32 33.26
CA ARG A 547 -7.79 9.45 32.50
C ARG A 547 -8.47 9.66 31.15
N THR A 548 -8.90 8.57 30.50
CA THR A 548 -9.47 8.62 29.15
C THR A 548 -11.00 8.60 29.13
N LYS A 549 -11.66 8.48 30.29
CA LYS A 549 -13.12 8.36 30.43
C LYS A 549 -13.90 9.42 29.67
N GLU A 550 -13.44 10.67 29.68
CA GLU A 550 -14.14 11.78 29.01
C GLU A 550 -13.64 12.04 27.58
N HIS A 551 -12.64 11.28 27.11
CA HIS A 551 -12.12 11.44 25.76
C HIS A 551 -13.11 10.91 24.74
N TYR A 552 -13.49 11.78 23.81
CA TYR A 552 -14.30 11.43 22.65
C TYR A 552 -15.69 10.82 22.95
N LYS A 553 -16.27 10.99 24.15
CA LYS A 553 -17.69 10.69 24.42
C LYS A 553 -18.63 11.47 23.49
N GLU A 554 -19.61 10.79 22.90
CA GLU A 554 -20.65 11.40 22.06
C GLU A 554 -21.68 12.20 22.88
#